data_AF-A0A3D6CD83-F1
#
_entry.id   AF-A0A3D6CD83-F1
#
_cell.length_a   1.000
_cell.length_b   1.000
_cell.length_c   1.000
_cell.angle_alpha   90.00
_cell.angle_beta   90.00
_cell.angle_gamma   90.00
#
_symmetry.space_group_name_H-M   'P 1'
#
loop_
_entity.id
_entity.type
_entity.pdbx_description
1 polymer ?
#
loop_
_entity_poly.entity_id
_entity_poly.type
_entity_poly.pdbx_seq_one_letter_code
_entity_poly.pdbx_strand_id
1 'polypeptide(L)' 'MGETQPRKRLAIFGSTGSIGTQALDVVRSHQELFEVEILTAQTNDELLVAQALEF' A
#
# COMPACT_ATOMS: atom_id res chain seq x y z
N MET A 1 7.86 -5.00 28.52
CA MET A 1 7.08 -4.09 27.65
C MET A 1 7.66 -4.20 26.25
N GLY A 2 6.95 -4.84 25.31
CA GLY A 2 7.38 -4.83 23.92
C GLY A 2 7.14 -3.44 23.34
N GLU A 3 8.16 -2.81 22.77
CA GLU A 3 8.01 -1.58 22.00
C GLU A 3 7.07 -1.88 20.83
N THR A 4 5.87 -1.27 20.82
CA THR A 4 5.06 -1.17 19.62
C THR A 4 5.85 -0.32 18.63
N GLN A 5 6.65 -0.98 17.79
CA GLN A 5 7.32 -0.29 16.70
C GLN A 5 6.24 0.32 15.80
N PRO A 6 6.30 1.63 15.54
CA PRO A 6 5.30 2.29 14.73
C PRO A 6 5.30 1.68 13.33
N ARG A 7 4.10 1.48 12.76
CA ARG A 7 3.95 0.97 11.39
C ARG A 7 4.72 1.89 10.44
N LYS A 8 5.45 1.27 9.50
CA LYS A 8 6.16 2.01 8.46
C LYS A 8 5.14 2.53 7.46
N ARG A 9 5.03 3.85 7.39
CA ARG A 9 4.17 4.54 6.43
C ARG A 9 4.80 4.52 5.05
N LEU A 10 4.03 4.09 4.05
CA LEU A 10 4.47 3.88 2.68
C LEU A 10 3.72 4.79 1.73
N ALA A 11 4.46 5.28 0.72
CA ALA A 11 3.90 5.97 -0.43
C ALA A 11 4.28 5.17 -1.69
N ILE A 12 3.28 4.71 -2.44
CA ILE A 12 3.49 3.86 -3.62
C ILE A 12 3.15 4.65 -4.88
N PHE A 13 4.18 4.90 -5.67
CA PHE A 13 4.06 5.62 -6.94
C PHE A 13 3.93 4.64 -8.09
N GLY A 14 2.77 4.62 -8.75
CA GLY A 14 2.42 3.59 -9.72
C GLY A 14 1.88 2.31 -9.08
N SER A 15 0.96 2.42 -8.13
CA SER A 15 0.35 1.31 -7.39
C SER A 15 -0.41 0.31 -8.28
N THR A 16 -0.87 0.75 -9.45
CA THR A 16 -1.57 -0.07 -10.44
C THR A 16 -0.63 -0.81 -11.40
N GLY A 17 0.67 -0.51 -11.35
CA GLY A 17 1.69 -1.21 -12.14
C GLY A 17 2.15 -2.51 -11.47
N SER A 18 2.88 -3.35 -12.22
CA SER A 18 3.36 -4.65 -11.75
C SER A 18 4.10 -4.58 -10.39
N ILE A 19 4.98 -3.60 -10.18
CA ILE A 19 5.71 -3.45 -8.91
C ILE A 19 4.78 -2.92 -7.80
N GLY A 20 3.88 -2.00 -8.13
CA GLY A 20 2.93 -1.43 -7.17
C GLY A 20 1.98 -2.46 -6.60
N THR A 21 1.40 -3.32 -7.46
CA THR A 21 0.49 -4.38 -7.02
C THR A 21 1.22 -5.44 -6.18
N GLN A 22 2.44 -5.82 -6.58
CA GLN A 22 3.26 -6.75 -5.81
C GLN A 22 3.68 -6.16 -4.44
N ALA A 23 3.96 -4.86 -4.37
CA ALA A 23 4.24 -4.19 -3.11
C ALA A 23 3.01 -4.20 -2.19
N LEU A 24 1.82 -3.97 -2.73
CA LEU A 24 0.56 -4.05 -1.99
C LEU A 24 0.26 -5.46 -1.47
N ASP A 25 0.61 -6.51 -2.21
CA ASP A 25 0.49 -7.89 -1.72
C ASP A 25 1.37 -8.16 -0.49
N VAL A 26 2.58 -7.59 -0.45
CA VAL A 26 3.47 -7.68 0.73
C VAL A 26 2.87 -6.90 1.91
N VAL A 27 2.33 -5.70 1.66
CA VAL A 27 1.66 -4.90 2.70
C VAL A 27 0.45 -5.63 3.26
N ARG A 28 -0.37 -6.24 2.41
CA ARG A 28 -1.53 -7.06 2.80
C ARG A 28 -1.12 -8.26 3.67
N SER A 29 0.04 -8.85 3.38
CA SER A 29 0.58 -9.97 4.15
C SER A 29 1.18 -9.54 5.51
N HIS A 30 1.49 -8.26 5.69
CA HIS A 30 2.20 -7.71 6.85
C HIS A 30 1.59 -6.38 7.35
N GLN A 31 0.27 -6.33 7.51
CA GLN A 31 -0.47 -5.12 7.94
C GLN A 31 -0.07 -4.62 9.34
N GLU A 32 0.55 -5.47 10.16
CA GLU A 32 1.09 -5.07 11.47
C GLU A 32 2.38 -4.22 11.36
N LEU A 33 3.10 -4.31 10.23
CA LEU A 33 4.38 -3.64 10.00
C LEU A 33 4.26 -2.41 9.10
N PHE A 34 3.26 -2.37 8.22
CA PHE A 34 3.13 -1.37 7.17
C PHE A 34 1.77 -0.69 7.16
N GLU A 35 1.76 0.56 6.74
CA GLU A 35 0.56 1.38 6.56
C GLU A 35 0.72 2.17 5.26
N VAL A 36 -0.25 2.07 4.35
CA VAL A 36 -0.20 2.81 3.08
C VAL A 36 -0.84 4.17 3.30
N GLU A 37 -0.08 5.25 3.10
CA GLU A 37 -0.64 6.60 3.19
C GLU A 37 -0.92 7.23 1.83
N ILE A 38 -0.15 6.87 0.81
CA ILE A 38 -0.24 7.50 -0.51
C ILE A 38 -0.20 6.44 -1.60
N LEU A 39 -1.20 6.47 -2.47
CA LEU A 39 -1.28 5.69 -3.69
C LEU A 39 -1.33 6.65 -4.88
N THR A 40 -0.48 6.44 -5.87
CA THR A 40 -0.59 7.16 -7.16
C THR A 40 -0.60 6.17 -8.31
N ALA A 41 -1.32 6.51 -9.37
CA ALA A 41 -1.36 5.76 -10.61
C ALA A 41 -1.34 6.72 -11.80
N GLN A 42 -0.75 6.29 -12.92
CA GLN A 42 -0.76 7.07 -14.15
C GLN A 42 -2.03 6.80 -14.98
N THR A 43 -2.40 5.52 -15.10
CA THR A 43 -3.60 5.05 -15.81
C THR A 43 -4.22 3.90 -15.00
N ASN A 44 -5.53 3.65 -15.16
CA ASN A 44 -6.36 2.72 -14.37
C ASN A 44 -6.88 3.30 -13.04
N ASP A 45 -7.78 4.28 -13.14
CA ASP A 45 -8.47 4.90 -12.02
C ASP A 45 -9.37 3.94 -11.25
N GLU A 46 -10.03 3.00 -11.92
CA GLU A 46 -10.86 1.98 -11.27
C GLU A 46 -10.06 1.14 -10.27
N LEU A 47 -8.87 0.66 -10.67
CA LEU A 47 -8.00 -0.10 -9.78
C LEU A 47 -7.42 0.78 -8.66
N LEU A 48 -7.08 2.04 -8.93
CA LEU A 48 -6.61 2.97 -7.90
C LEU A 48 -7.70 3.21 -6.84
N VAL A 49 -8.96 3.39 -7.24
CA VAL A 49 -10.09 3.54 -6.32
C VAL A 49 -10.29 2.28 -5.48
N ALA A 50 -10.23 1.10 -6.09
CA ALA A 50 -10.32 -0.16 -5.36
C ALA A 50 -9.20 -0.31 -4.32
N GLN A 51 -7.97 0.07 -4.67
CA GLN A 51 -6.83 0.06 -3.76
C GLN A 51 -7.02 1.06 -2.61
N ALA A 52 -7.50 2.27 -2.88
CA ALA A 52 -7.74 3.29 -1.86
C ALA A 52 -8.91 2.96 -0.90
N LEU A 53 -9.81 2.04 -1.29
CA LEU A 53 -10.86 1.54 -0.41
C LEU A 53 -10.37 0.36 0.46
N GLU A 54 -9.35 -0.36 0.00
CA GLU A 54 -8.79 -1.52 0.71
C GLU A 54 -7.72 -1.14 1.73
N PHE A 55 -6.88 -0.15 1.40
CA PHE A 55 -5.74 0.30 2.20
C PHE A 55 -5.96 1.70 2.74
#